data_AF-A0A4S8QSM4-F1
#
_entry.id   AF-A0A4S8QSM4-F1
#
_cell.length_a   1.000
_cell.length_b   1.000
_cell.length_c   1.000
_cell.angle_alpha   90.00
_cell.angle_beta   90.00
_cell.angle_gamma   90.00
#
_symmetry.space_group_name_H-M   'P 1'
#
loop_
_entity.id
_entity.type
_entity.pdbx_description
1 polymer ?
#
loop_
_entity_poly.entity_id
_entity_poly.type
_entity_poly.pdbx_seq_one_letter_code
_entity_poly.pdbx_strand_id
1 'polypeptide(L)'
;MILNLFTIRNISSRKKLNVHGTFHSSQAQFSASGKGNIRMPPRSSKSTDDVLPSPGQFTRPPPSQYYAYRIQRGEQGVLTYEPYKSYLLPLWRFRTPSIAEKSSNALYEEFLRFYKEDDFVGMDMSRKFIQMGMTRSKRYANHKGGRKYDIGKDGEKVEIKKSQGHEGQEDKLIASGIFKEVWEMCRGHKGYKVLKEKFQKELKDWISVHGEKTRVDEEDLQVKEREQSEAAKYIKQECEEAGNLRGCRQQKRPWSEIKEEEKIKKEDSVEETSSNLRTKRKRIDL
;
A
#
# COMPACT_ATOMS: atom_id res chain seq x y z
N MET A 1 28.73 -20.66 39.22
CA MET A 1 29.63 -21.76 38.82
C MET A 1 28.79 -22.99 38.48
N ILE A 2 28.40 -23.16 37.22
CA ILE A 2 28.19 -24.48 36.60
C ILE A 2 28.72 -24.30 35.18
N LEU A 3 29.76 -25.07 34.89
CA LEU A 3 30.53 -25.08 33.66
C LEU A 3 29.93 -26.11 32.69
N ASN A 4 30.04 -25.78 31.42
CA ASN A 4 30.51 -26.64 30.32
C ASN A 4 29.55 -27.44 29.43
N LEU A 5 29.88 -27.28 28.14
CA LEU A 5 29.95 -28.26 27.05
C LEU A 5 28.65 -28.61 26.32
N PHE A 6 28.56 -28.20 25.04
CA PHE A 6 28.64 -29.09 23.86
C PHE A 6 28.40 -28.25 22.59
N THR A 7 29.47 -27.88 21.86
CA THR A 7 29.97 -28.56 20.65
C THR A 7 29.30 -28.08 19.36
N ILE A 8 30.03 -27.20 18.67
CA ILE A 8 29.88 -26.78 17.28
C ILE A 8 29.97 -28.02 16.37
N ARG A 9 28.94 -28.25 15.52
CA ARG A 9 29.06 -29.15 14.38
C ARG A 9 29.01 -28.36 13.07
N ASN A 10 30.21 -28.21 12.56
CA ASN A 10 30.60 -27.81 11.21
C ASN A 10 29.97 -28.77 10.19
N ILE A 11 29.15 -28.28 9.25
CA ILE A 11 28.65 -29.08 8.12
C ILE A 11 29.31 -28.56 6.85
N SER A 12 30.19 -29.42 6.35
CA SER A 12 31.06 -29.29 5.19
C SER A 12 30.33 -29.04 3.87
N SER A 13 31.01 -28.28 3.01
CA SER A 13 30.67 -27.90 1.63
C SER A 13 30.26 -29.07 0.73
N ARG A 14 29.17 -28.88 -0.04
CA ARG A 14 28.82 -29.77 -1.15
C ARG A 14 29.58 -29.38 -2.43
N LYS A 15 30.04 -30.45 -3.08
CA LYS A 15 30.96 -30.50 -4.22
C LYS A 15 30.31 -29.97 -5.50
N LYS A 16 31.06 -29.15 -6.24
CA LYS A 16 30.77 -28.74 -7.62
C LYS A 16 30.91 -29.97 -8.54
N LEU A 17 29.86 -30.32 -9.27
CA LEU A 17 29.94 -31.23 -10.41
C LEU A 17 29.91 -30.38 -11.68
N ASN A 18 31.06 -30.37 -12.35
CA ASN A 18 31.29 -29.76 -13.65
C ASN A 18 30.93 -30.79 -14.71
N VAL A 19 29.91 -30.50 -15.54
CA VAL A 19 29.57 -31.34 -16.70
C VAL A 19 29.72 -30.47 -17.94
N HIS A 20 30.82 -30.68 -18.65
CA HIS A 20 31.03 -30.14 -19.99
C HIS A 20 30.17 -30.93 -20.97
N GLY A 21 29.03 -30.35 -21.37
CA GLY A 21 28.22 -30.82 -22.48
C GLY A 21 28.53 -30.02 -23.73
N THR A 22 29.28 -30.63 -24.66
CA THR A 22 29.54 -30.12 -26.01
C THR A 22 28.26 -30.12 -26.83
N PHE A 23 27.78 -28.93 -27.23
CA PHE A 23 26.71 -28.79 -28.23
C PHE A 23 27.31 -28.40 -29.58
N HIS A 24 27.19 -29.31 -30.55
CA HIS A 24 27.36 -29.04 -31.98
C HIS A 24 26.26 -28.06 -32.43
N SER A 25 26.66 -26.93 -33.00
CA SER A 25 25.76 -26.00 -33.69
C SER A 25 25.83 -26.27 -35.19
N SER A 26 24.79 -26.93 -35.71
CA SER A 26 24.55 -27.06 -37.15
C SER A 26 23.88 -25.78 -37.65
N GLN A 27 24.56 -25.09 -38.54
CA GLN A 27 24.06 -23.90 -39.23
C GLN A 27 23.05 -24.33 -40.30
N ALA A 28 21.78 -23.97 -40.12
CA ALA A 28 20.75 -24.11 -41.16
C ALA A 28 20.32 -22.70 -41.60
N GLN A 29 20.58 -22.38 -42.86
CA GLN A 29 20.12 -21.17 -43.51
C GLN A 29 18.64 -21.34 -43.90
N PHE A 30 17.78 -20.40 -43.51
CA PHE A 30 16.45 -20.25 -44.09
C PHE A 30 16.23 -18.81 -44.54
N SER A 31 15.86 -18.72 -45.81
CA SER A 31 15.61 -17.54 -46.62
C SER A 31 14.37 -16.76 -46.17
N ALA A 32 14.45 -15.44 -46.39
CA ALA A 32 13.48 -14.43 -46.01
C ALA A 32 12.10 -14.56 -46.69
N SER A 33 11.05 -14.26 -45.93
CA SER A 33 9.75 -13.80 -46.45
C SER A 33 9.14 -12.83 -45.44
N GLY A 34 8.89 -11.61 -45.91
CA GLY A 34 8.51 -10.46 -45.08
C GLY A 34 7.06 -10.50 -44.61
N LYS A 35 6.89 -10.38 -43.28
CA LYS A 35 5.73 -9.74 -42.65
C LYS A 35 6.26 -8.94 -41.46
N GLY A 36 5.92 -7.65 -41.41
CA GLY A 36 6.38 -6.71 -40.40
C GLY A 36 5.99 -7.17 -39.00
N ASN A 37 6.93 -7.84 -38.33
CA ASN A 37 6.81 -8.24 -36.94
C ASN A 37 7.27 -7.03 -36.11
N ILE A 38 6.35 -6.38 -35.40
CA ILE A 38 6.71 -5.40 -34.37
C ILE A 38 7.42 -6.19 -33.27
N ARG A 39 8.73 -6.36 -33.44
CA ARG A 39 9.61 -7.01 -32.48
C ARG A 39 9.71 -6.06 -31.30
N MET A 40 8.87 -6.31 -30.28
CA MET A 40 9.03 -5.70 -28.97
C MET A 40 10.51 -5.82 -28.58
N PRO A 41 11.16 -4.73 -28.13
CA PRO A 41 12.56 -4.79 -27.76
C PRO A 41 12.75 -5.89 -26.72
N PRO A 42 13.79 -6.73 -26.84
CA PRO A 42 14.09 -7.71 -25.81
C PRO A 42 14.23 -6.95 -24.49
N ARG A 43 13.43 -7.36 -23.49
CA ARG A 43 13.44 -6.80 -22.14
C ARG A 43 14.89 -6.79 -21.66
N SER A 44 15.44 -5.61 -21.37
CA SER A 44 16.87 -5.45 -21.10
C SER A 44 17.33 -6.43 -20.03
N SER A 45 18.36 -7.22 -20.33
CA SER A 45 18.97 -8.22 -19.44
C SER A 45 19.83 -7.61 -18.33
N LYS A 46 19.63 -6.34 -17.96
CA LYS A 46 20.29 -5.77 -16.78
C LYS A 46 19.58 -6.30 -15.53
N SER A 47 20.29 -7.14 -14.78
CA SER A 47 19.89 -7.81 -13.54
C SER A 47 19.72 -6.87 -12.35
N THR A 48 18.93 -5.80 -12.50
CA THR A 48 18.49 -4.94 -11.39
C THR A 48 17.26 -5.51 -10.66
N ASP A 49 16.74 -6.66 -11.12
CA ASP A 49 15.49 -7.26 -10.64
C ASP A 49 15.57 -7.78 -9.18
N ASP A 50 16.76 -7.91 -8.60
CA ASP A 50 16.99 -8.49 -7.26
C ASP A 50 17.11 -7.47 -6.12
N VAL A 51 16.99 -6.16 -6.41
CA VAL A 51 17.01 -5.10 -5.38
C VAL A 51 15.57 -4.71 -5.06
N LEU A 52 15.19 -4.76 -3.77
CA LEU A 52 13.91 -4.25 -3.33
C LEU A 52 13.90 -2.71 -3.41
N PRO A 53 12.81 -2.09 -3.87
CA PRO A 53 12.70 -0.65 -3.81
C PRO A 53 12.69 -0.21 -2.35
N SER A 54 13.46 0.84 -2.02
CA SER A 54 13.34 1.47 -0.71
C SER A 54 11.94 2.04 -0.58
N PRO A 55 11.23 1.77 0.52
CA PRO A 55 10.00 2.49 0.82
C PRO A 55 10.36 3.95 1.08
N GLY A 56 9.42 4.87 0.78
CA GLY A 56 9.59 6.30 1.09
C GLY A 56 9.59 6.56 2.59
N GLN A 57 9.69 7.83 3.00
CA GLN A 57 9.59 8.18 4.42
C GLN A 57 8.22 7.80 4.98
N PHE A 58 8.20 7.12 6.13
CA PHE A 58 6.97 6.80 6.86
C PHE A 58 6.67 7.84 7.93
N THR A 59 5.43 8.30 7.96
CA THR A 59 4.90 9.15 9.03
C THR A 59 3.65 8.48 9.59
N ARG A 60 3.60 8.30 10.92
CA ARG A 60 2.41 7.75 11.57
C ARG A 60 1.22 8.69 11.33
N PRO A 61 0.04 8.17 10.93
CA PRO A 61 -1.14 9.00 10.73
C PRO A 61 -1.64 9.60 12.06
N PRO A 62 -2.41 10.70 12.01
CA PRO A 62 -3.01 11.30 13.20
C PRO A 62 -4.01 10.34 13.88
N PRO A 63 -4.33 10.53 15.17
CA PRO A 63 -5.21 9.64 15.92
C PRO A 63 -6.57 9.35 15.26
N SER A 64 -7.20 10.34 14.64
CA SER A 64 -8.49 10.18 13.94
C SER A 64 -8.42 9.12 12.84
N GLN A 65 -7.35 9.16 12.04
CA GLN A 65 -7.12 8.16 11.01
C GLN A 65 -6.63 6.84 11.62
N TYR A 66 -5.67 6.87 12.55
CA TYR A 66 -5.10 5.68 13.21
C TYR A 66 -6.18 4.78 13.84
N TYR A 67 -7.12 5.38 14.58
CA TYR A 67 -8.22 4.67 15.21
C TYR A 67 -9.40 4.39 14.27
N ALA A 68 -9.35 4.79 13.00
CA ALA A 68 -10.26 4.27 11.97
C ALA A 68 -9.90 2.82 11.56
N TYR A 69 -8.70 2.33 11.90
CA TYR A 69 -8.31 0.95 11.62
C TYR A 69 -9.21 -0.06 12.35
N ARG A 70 -9.57 -1.14 11.66
CA ARG A 70 -10.34 -2.26 12.22
C ARG A 70 -9.62 -3.57 11.98
N ILE A 71 -9.47 -4.37 13.04
CA ILE A 71 -8.81 -5.68 12.97
C ILE A 71 -9.76 -6.67 12.28
N GLN A 72 -9.58 -6.84 10.97
CA GLN A 72 -10.35 -7.78 10.16
C GLN A 72 -9.71 -9.18 10.14
N ARG A 73 -10.48 -10.18 9.69
CA ARG A 73 -9.98 -11.56 9.51
C ARG A 73 -9.05 -11.65 8.29
N GLY A 74 -7.93 -12.36 8.46
CA GLY A 74 -6.96 -12.61 7.39
C GLY A 74 -6.31 -11.34 6.84
N GLU A 75 -6.39 -11.15 5.52
CA GLU A 75 -5.74 -10.08 4.75
C GLU A 75 -6.70 -8.93 4.37
N GLN A 76 -7.90 -8.89 4.95
CA GLN A 76 -8.85 -7.82 4.67
C GLN A 76 -8.33 -6.45 5.14
N GLY A 77 -8.53 -5.43 4.32
CA GLY A 77 -8.13 -4.03 4.56
C GLY A 77 -6.66 -3.70 4.26
N VAL A 78 -5.83 -4.69 3.96
CA VAL A 78 -4.37 -4.51 3.76
C VAL A 78 -4.05 -3.55 2.61
N LEU A 79 -4.85 -3.61 1.54
CA LEU A 79 -4.59 -2.84 0.33
C LEU A 79 -5.31 -1.48 0.31
N THR A 80 -6.01 -1.11 1.38
CA THR A 80 -6.84 0.11 1.43
C THR A 80 -6.41 1.08 2.51
N TYR A 81 -5.67 0.63 3.53
CA TYR A 81 -5.40 1.45 4.71
C TYR A 81 -4.06 2.21 4.61
N GLU A 82 -4.15 3.50 4.28
CA GLU A 82 -3.00 4.42 4.17
C GLU A 82 -2.60 5.00 5.54
N PRO A 83 -1.33 5.45 5.72
CA PRO A 83 -0.20 5.41 4.77
C PRO A 83 0.55 4.06 4.76
N TYR A 84 0.17 3.13 5.65
CA TYR A 84 0.85 1.85 5.83
C TYR A 84 0.91 1.03 4.54
N LYS A 85 -0.19 0.98 3.78
CA LYS A 85 -0.23 0.28 2.50
C LYS A 85 0.80 0.85 1.52
N SER A 86 0.78 2.16 1.25
CA SER A 86 1.74 2.76 0.30
C SER A 86 3.18 2.58 0.74
N TYR A 87 3.44 2.60 2.04
CA TYR A 87 4.77 2.38 2.59
C TYR A 87 5.24 0.91 2.49
N LEU A 88 4.41 -0.07 2.83
CA LEU A 88 4.78 -1.49 2.86
C LEU A 88 4.69 -2.20 1.49
N LEU A 89 3.81 -1.73 0.60
CA LEU A 89 3.58 -2.36 -0.69
C LEU A 89 4.84 -2.48 -1.58
N PRO A 90 5.76 -1.49 -1.66
CA PRO A 90 6.99 -1.61 -2.43
C PRO A 90 7.87 -2.79 -2.00
N LEU A 91 7.92 -3.07 -0.69
CA LEU A 91 8.71 -4.15 -0.09
C LEU A 91 8.18 -5.53 -0.46
N TRP A 92 6.92 -5.65 -0.86
CA TRP A 92 6.23 -6.91 -1.08
C TRP A 92 6.46 -7.47 -2.51
N ARG A 93 7.41 -8.42 -2.64
CA ARG A 93 7.85 -9.01 -3.91
C ARG A 93 8.12 -10.50 -3.73
N PHE A 94 7.74 -11.31 -4.73
CA PHE A 94 7.89 -12.78 -4.67
C PHE A 94 8.08 -13.39 -6.06
N ARG A 95 8.82 -12.71 -6.94
CA ARG A 95 9.01 -13.20 -8.32
C ARG A 95 9.81 -14.50 -8.34
N THR A 96 10.94 -14.51 -7.65
CA THR A 96 11.85 -15.65 -7.47
C THR A 96 12.00 -15.95 -5.97
N PRO A 97 12.53 -17.12 -5.57
CA PRO A 97 12.79 -17.44 -4.17
C PRO A 97 13.71 -16.42 -3.48
N SER A 98 14.80 -16.00 -4.14
CA SER A 98 15.73 -14.98 -3.64
C SER A 98 15.04 -13.64 -3.34
N ILE A 99 14.15 -13.19 -4.23
CA ILE A 99 13.38 -11.96 -4.01
C ILE A 99 12.37 -12.14 -2.86
N ALA A 100 11.75 -13.32 -2.74
CA ALA A 100 10.80 -13.62 -1.67
C ALA A 100 11.49 -13.60 -0.30
N GLU A 101 12.70 -14.14 -0.19
CA GLU A 101 13.52 -14.09 1.02
C GLU A 101 13.78 -12.65 1.46
N LYS A 102 14.36 -11.84 0.57
CA LYS A 102 14.59 -10.40 0.82
C LYS A 102 13.31 -9.68 1.22
N SER A 103 12.20 -9.93 0.51
CA SER A 103 10.91 -9.27 0.74
C SER A 103 10.33 -9.63 2.09
N SER A 104 10.35 -10.91 2.44
CA SER A 104 9.83 -11.40 3.72
C SER A 104 10.66 -10.86 4.90
N ASN A 105 11.99 -10.79 4.76
CA ASN A 105 12.88 -10.22 5.76
C ASN A 105 12.64 -8.71 5.93
N ALA A 106 12.56 -7.94 4.85
CA ALA A 106 12.29 -6.51 4.91
C ALA A 106 10.93 -6.21 5.58
N LEU A 107 9.88 -6.97 5.24
CA LEU A 107 8.57 -6.82 5.90
C LEU A 107 8.60 -7.22 7.38
N TYR A 108 9.45 -8.18 7.75
CA TYR A 108 9.63 -8.58 9.16
C TYR A 108 10.45 -7.54 9.95
N GLU A 109 11.45 -6.92 9.33
CA GLU A 109 12.16 -5.79 9.91
C GLU A 109 11.20 -4.63 10.19
N GLU A 110 10.31 -4.30 9.26
CA GLU A 110 9.26 -3.30 9.47
C GLU A 110 8.30 -3.71 10.60
N PHE A 111 7.90 -4.97 10.67
CA PHE A 111 7.11 -5.50 11.77
C PHE A 111 7.78 -5.25 13.14
N LEU A 112 9.10 -5.49 13.24
CA LEU A 112 9.86 -5.25 14.46
C LEU A 112 10.09 -3.76 14.74
N ARG A 113 10.27 -2.94 13.70
CA ARG A 113 10.37 -1.47 13.85
C ARG A 113 9.08 -0.89 14.42
N PHE A 114 7.94 -1.26 13.85
CA PHE A 114 6.63 -0.85 14.35
C PHE A 114 6.38 -1.32 15.79
N TYR A 115 6.83 -2.53 16.15
CA TYR A 115 6.79 -2.99 17.53
C TYR A 115 7.59 -2.08 18.48
N LYS A 116 8.80 -1.67 18.10
CA LYS A 116 9.63 -0.75 18.90
C LYS A 116 9.01 0.63 19.05
N GLU A 117 8.27 1.07 18.04
CA GLU A 117 7.56 2.36 18.03
C GLU A 117 6.18 2.30 18.71
N ASP A 118 5.78 1.15 19.26
CA ASP A 118 4.46 0.95 19.85
C ASP A 118 3.33 1.20 18.82
N ASP A 119 3.60 0.87 17.55
CA ASP A 119 2.66 0.97 16.43
C ASP A 119 1.97 -0.37 16.17
N PHE A 120 0.81 -0.59 16.78
CA PHE A 120 0.07 -1.82 16.53
C PHE A 120 -0.39 -1.93 15.07
N VAL A 121 -0.85 -0.84 14.46
CA VAL A 121 -1.44 -0.88 13.12
C VAL A 121 -0.37 -1.20 12.08
N GLY A 122 0.79 -0.55 12.15
CA GLY A 122 1.93 -0.88 11.28
C GLY A 122 2.43 -2.31 11.47
N MET A 123 2.46 -2.78 12.71
CA MET A 123 2.83 -4.16 13.03
C MET A 123 1.84 -5.17 12.43
N ASP A 124 0.52 -4.95 12.56
CA ASP A 124 -0.49 -5.82 11.98
C ASP A 124 -0.52 -5.77 10.45
N MET A 125 -0.34 -4.57 9.86
CA MET A 125 -0.25 -4.42 8.40
C MET A 125 0.94 -5.18 7.84
N SER A 126 2.12 -5.09 8.46
CA SER A 126 3.33 -5.83 8.06
C SER A 126 3.09 -7.35 8.10
N ARG A 127 2.52 -7.86 9.21
CA ARG A 127 2.12 -9.27 9.35
C ARG A 127 1.16 -9.72 8.24
N LYS A 128 0.18 -8.88 7.89
CA LYS A 128 -0.79 -9.19 6.83
C LYS A 128 -0.18 -9.14 5.43
N PHE A 129 0.77 -8.25 5.14
CA PHE A 129 1.54 -8.28 3.88
C PHE A 129 2.35 -9.58 3.74
N ILE A 130 2.96 -10.04 4.84
CA ILE A 130 3.66 -11.33 4.88
C ILE A 130 2.68 -12.48 4.60
N GLN A 131 1.50 -12.47 5.24
CA GLN A 131 0.44 -13.45 4.97
C GLN A 131 0.00 -13.44 3.49
N MET A 132 -0.19 -12.25 2.93
CA MET A 132 -0.55 -12.06 1.52
C MET A 132 0.55 -12.56 0.58
N GLY A 133 1.83 -12.46 0.97
CA GLY A 133 2.95 -13.06 0.25
C GLY A 133 2.87 -14.57 0.19
N MET A 134 2.56 -15.22 1.32
CA MET A 134 2.34 -16.66 1.41
C MET A 134 1.18 -17.10 0.51
N THR A 135 -0.01 -16.52 0.70
CA THR A 135 -1.22 -16.96 0.00
C THR A 135 -1.17 -16.67 -1.50
N ARG A 136 -0.63 -15.50 -1.89
CA ARG A 136 -0.53 -15.12 -3.30
C ARG A 136 0.55 -15.94 -4.01
N SER A 137 1.71 -16.18 -3.40
CA SER A 137 2.72 -17.07 -3.99
C SER A 137 2.14 -18.47 -4.23
N LYS A 138 1.42 -19.04 -3.24
CA LYS A 138 0.75 -20.33 -3.41
C LYS A 138 -0.30 -20.32 -4.52
N ARG A 139 -1.03 -19.21 -4.69
CA ARG A 139 -2.00 -19.07 -5.79
C ARG A 139 -1.31 -19.10 -7.16
N TYR A 140 -0.16 -18.45 -7.32
CA TYR A 140 0.61 -18.48 -8.58
C TYR A 140 1.29 -19.84 -8.83
N ALA A 141 1.61 -20.59 -7.77
CA ALA A 141 2.02 -21.99 -7.90
C ALA A 141 0.86 -22.88 -8.38
N ASN A 142 -0.37 -22.64 -7.91
CA ASN A 142 -1.52 -23.46 -8.27
C ASN A 142 -2.16 -23.09 -9.61
N HIS A 143 -2.08 -21.82 -10.02
CA HIS A 143 -2.72 -21.31 -11.23
C HIS A 143 -1.72 -20.47 -12.03
N LYS A 144 -1.40 -20.91 -13.25
CA LYS A 144 -0.57 -20.15 -14.20
C LYS A 144 -1.18 -18.76 -14.42
N GLY A 145 -0.40 -17.72 -14.16
CA GLY A 145 -0.86 -16.32 -14.24
C GLY A 145 -1.66 -15.82 -13.03
N GLY A 146 -1.91 -16.66 -12.02
CA GLY A 146 -2.49 -16.27 -10.74
C GLY A 146 -3.99 -15.96 -10.75
N ARG A 147 -4.69 -16.21 -11.87
CA ARG A 147 -6.17 -16.12 -11.96
C ARG A 147 -6.77 -17.42 -11.43
N LYS A 148 -7.64 -17.30 -10.43
CA LYS A 148 -8.35 -18.44 -9.82
C LYS A 148 -9.69 -18.70 -10.48
N TYR A 149 -10.36 -17.65 -10.97
CA TYR A 149 -11.69 -17.72 -11.53
C TYR A 149 -11.69 -17.21 -12.97
N ASP A 150 -12.50 -17.82 -13.81
CA ASP A 150 -12.86 -17.33 -15.14
C ASP A 150 -14.34 -16.91 -15.17
N ILE A 151 -14.72 -16.16 -16.20
CA ILE A 151 -16.13 -15.80 -16.43
C ILE A 151 -16.74 -16.88 -17.33
N GLY A 152 -17.71 -17.61 -16.78
CA GLY A 152 -18.49 -18.62 -17.48
C GLY A 152 -19.42 -18.01 -18.53
N LYS A 153 -20.05 -18.88 -19.33
CA LYS A 153 -20.94 -18.47 -20.42
C LYS A 153 -22.12 -17.59 -19.96
N ASP A 154 -22.56 -17.79 -18.72
CA ASP A 154 -23.69 -17.09 -18.12
C ASP A 154 -23.28 -15.90 -17.23
N GLY A 155 -22.00 -15.47 -17.30
CA GLY A 155 -21.44 -14.39 -16.48
C GLY A 155 -21.05 -14.81 -15.06
N GLU A 156 -21.22 -16.08 -14.70
CA GLU A 156 -20.84 -16.63 -13.39
C GLU A 156 -19.33 -16.82 -13.25
N LYS A 157 -18.81 -16.76 -12.01
CA LYS A 157 -17.39 -17.03 -11.74
C LYS A 157 -17.15 -18.52 -11.59
N VAL A 158 -16.46 -19.12 -12.55
CA VAL A 158 -16.11 -20.55 -12.53
C VAL A 158 -14.68 -20.71 -12.03
N GLU A 159 -14.45 -21.59 -11.05
CA GLU A 159 -13.10 -21.88 -10.55
C GLU A 159 -12.28 -22.66 -11.60
N ILE A 160 -11.11 -22.14 -11.95
CA ILE A 160 -10.20 -22.74 -12.92
C ILE A 160 -9.47 -23.89 -12.23
N LYS A 161 -9.34 -25.03 -12.93
CA LYS A 161 -8.52 -26.16 -12.46
C LYS A 161 -7.09 -25.70 -12.19
N LYS A 162 -6.47 -26.30 -11.17
CA LYS A 162 -5.05 -26.03 -10.86
C LYS A 162 -4.19 -26.46 -12.05
N SER A 163 -3.29 -25.60 -12.49
CA SER A 163 -2.29 -25.95 -13.50
C SER A 163 -1.19 -26.80 -12.86
N GLN A 164 -0.53 -27.64 -13.67
CA GLN A 164 0.56 -28.51 -13.24
C GLN A 164 1.73 -28.36 -14.20
N GLY A 165 2.96 -28.42 -13.68
CA GLY A 165 4.20 -28.43 -14.44
C GLY A 165 4.49 -27.14 -15.21
N HIS A 166 3.82 -26.02 -14.90
CA HIS A 166 4.10 -24.76 -15.60
C HIS A 166 5.39 -24.11 -15.08
N GLU A 167 6.04 -23.37 -15.97
CA GLU A 167 7.27 -22.64 -15.68
C GLU A 167 7.11 -21.73 -14.44
N GLY A 168 8.07 -21.82 -13.51
CA GLY A 168 8.08 -21.06 -12.26
C GLY A 168 7.15 -21.60 -11.16
N GLN A 169 6.45 -22.72 -11.36
CA GLN A 169 5.61 -23.32 -10.30
C GLN A 169 6.42 -23.61 -9.02
N GLU A 170 7.57 -24.26 -9.16
CA GLU A 170 8.42 -24.63 -8.02
C GLU A 170 8.91 -23.39 -7.26
N ASP A 171 9.43 -22.39 -7.97
CA ASP A 171 9.83 -21.11 -7.40
C ASP A 171 8.73 -20.44 -6.58
N LYS A 172 7.47 -20.53 -7.03
CA LYS A 172 6.32 -19.99 -6.30
C LYS A 172 5.95 -20.82 -5.07
N LEU A 173 6.15 -22.13 -5.10
CA LEU A 173 5.98 -22.99 -3.94
C LEU A 173 7.03 -22.65 -2.87
N ILE A 174 8.30 -22.53 -3.26
CA ILE A 174 9.40 -22.14 -2.37
C ILE A 174 9.13 -20.75 -1.79
N ALA A 175 8.78 -19.75 -2.63
CA ALA A 175 8.43 -18.41 -2.16
C ALA A 175 7.27 -18.43 -1.14
N SER A 176 6.24 -19.25 -1.38
CA SER A 176 5.16 -19.43 -0.40
C SER A 176 5.64 -20.02 0.92
N GLY A 177 6.62 -20.93 0.90
CA GLY A 177 7.23 -21.52 2.09
C GLY A 177 7.98 -20.47 2.90
N ILE A 178 8.82 -19.67 2.24
CA ILE A 178 9.58 -18.57 2.86
C ILE A 178 8.65 -17.62 3.61
N PHE A 179 7.59 -17.12 2.96
CA PHE A 179 6.63 -16.23 3.64
C PHE A 179 5.88 -16.92 4.78
N LYS A 180 5.63 -18.23 4.69
CA LYS A 180 4.94 -18.98 5.73
C LYS A 180 5.77 -19.02 7.01
N GLU A 181 7.06 -19.31 6.90
CA GLU A 181 7.98 -19.33 8.05
C GLU A 181 7.99 -17.98 8.78
N VAL A 182 8.13 -16.88 8.03
CA VAL A 182 8.11 -15.52 8.60
C VAL A 182 6.75 -15.17 9.20
N TRP A 183 5.65 -15.60 8.58
CA TRP A 183 4.32 -15.39 9.12
C TRP A 183 4.10 -16.13 10.44
N GLU A 184 4.63 -17.35 10.57
CA GLU A 184 4.59 -18.12 11.82
C GLU A 184 5.38 -17.41 12.94
N MET A 185 6.55 -16.84 12.62
CA MET A 185 7.29 -15.99 13.56
C MET A 185 6.47 -14.79 14.04
N CYS A 186 5.81 -14.07 13.13
CA CYS A 186 4.94 -12.94 13.49
C CYS A 186 3.79 -13.36 14.41
N ARG A 187 3.18 -14.52 14.13
CA ARG A 187 2.09 -15.09 14.97
C ARG A 187 2.56 -15.51 16.35
N GLY A 188 3.79 -16.02 16.46
CA GLY A 188 4.42 -16.40 17.71
C GLY A 188 4.92 -15.22 18.55
N HIS A 189 5.02 -14.02 17.97
CA HIS A 189 5.58 -12.85 18.63
C HIS A 189 4.73 -12.41 19.84
N LYS A 190 5.31 -12.50 21.05
CA LYS A 190 4.62 -12.16 22.31
C LYS A 190 4.18 -10.69 22.32
N GLY A 191 5.03 -9.79 21.85
CA GLY A 191 4.74 -8.35 21.80
C GLY A 191 3.55 -8.00 20.90
N TYR A 192 3.26 -8.81 19.87
CA TYR A 192 2.10 -8.59 19.01
C TYR A 192 0.79 -8.73 19.80
N LYS A 193 0.70 -9.74 20.67
CA LYS A 193 -0.49 -9.99 21.49
C LYS A 193 -0.73 -8.83 22.47
N VAL A 194 0.35 -8.37 23.12
CA VAL A 194 0.31 -7.25 24.06
C VAL A 194 -0.15 -5.96 23.36
N LEU A 195 0.46 -5.61 22.22
CA LEU A 195 0.08 -4.40 21.47
C LEU A 195 -1.33 -4.48 20.91
N LYS A 196 -1.77 -5.67 20.49
CA LYS A 196 -3.14 -5.87 20.03
C LYS A 196 -4.15 -5.57 21.14
N GLU A 197 -3.93 -6.11 22.33
CA GLU A 197 -4.81 -5.87 23.48
C GLU A 197 -4.82 -4.40 23.88
N LYS A 198 -3.65 -3.75 23.89
CA LYS A 198 -3.50 -2.31 24.13
C LYS A 198 -4.30 -1.50 23.12
N PHE A 199 -4.08 -1.72 21.83
CA PHE A 199 -4.79 -1.03 20.76
C PHE A 199 -6.31 -1.22 20.85
N GLN A 200 -6.79 -2.42 21.20
CA GLN A 200 -8.23 -2.66 21.35
C GLN A 200 -8.84 -1.86 22.50
N LYS A 201 -8.12 -1.68 23.61
CA LYS A 201 -8.55 -0.83 24.73
C LYS A 201 -8.58 0.64 24.32
N GLU A 202 -7.47 1.14 23.78
CA GLU A 202 -7.36 2.52 23.30
C GLU A 202 -8.39 2.85 22.23
N LEU A 203 -8.67 1.91 21.33
CA LEU A 203 -9.70 2.07 20.32
C LEU A 203 -11.10 2.17 20.93
N LYS A 204 -11.40 1.36 21.95
CA LYS A 204 -12.69 1.43 22.66
C LYS A 204 -12.85 2.78 23.35
N ASP A 205 -11.79 3.26 24.01
CA ASP A 205 -11.79 4.55 24.69
C ASP A 205 -11.93 5.70 23.68
N TRP A 206 -11.21 5.62 22.55
CA TRP A 206 -11.33 6.58 21.44
C TRP A 206 -12.77 6.66 20.92
N ILE A 207 -13.40 5.52 20.66
CA ILE A 207 -14.80 5.45 20.23
C ILE A 207 -15.74 5.96 21.32
N SER A 208 -15.46 5.74 22.60
CA SER A 208 -16.31 6.25 23.69
C SER A 208 -16.29 7.78 23.76
N VAL A 209 -15.13 8.40 23.47
CA VAL A 209 -14.97 9.87 23.55
C VAL A 209 -15.40 10.56 22.24
N HIS A 210 -15.16 9.92 21.08
CA HIS A 210 -15.35 10.54 19.77
C HIS A 210 -16.48 9.91 18.94
N GLY A 211 -17.10 8.82 19.39
CA GLY A 211 -18.12 8.08 18.64
C GLY A 211 -19.41 8.87 18.41
N GLU A 212 -19.72 9.83 19.29
CA GLU A 212 -20.82 10.77 19.11
C GLU A 212 -20.44 11.89 18.13
N LYS A 213 -19.19 12.37 18.22
CA LYS A 213 -18.64 13.43 17.36
C LYS A 213 -18.40 12.99 15.92
N THR A 214 -17.99 11.73 15.70
CA THR A 214 -17.74 11.17 14.37
C THR A 214 -19.03 11.04 13.55
N ARG A 215 -20.19 10.81 14.20
CA ARG A 215 -21.49 10.82 13.52
C ARG A 215 -21.85 12.23 13.04
N VAL A 216 -21.63 13.24 13.88
CA VAL A 216 -21.86 14.65 13.53
C VAL A 216 -20.89 15.10 12.43
N ASP A 217 -19.62 14.72 12.50
CA ASP A 217 -18.62 15.06 11.49
C ASP A 217 -18.88 14.35 10.13
N GLU A 218 -19.35 13.09 10.14
CA GLU A 218 -19.76 12.37 8.92
C GLU A 218 -21.06 12.92 8.32
N GLU A 219 -22.01 13.31 9.15
CA GLU A 219 -23.24 14.00 8.72
C GLU A 219 -22.89 15.38 8.10
N ASP A 220 -22.02 16.15 8.74
CA ASP A 220 -21.54 17.44 8.23
C ASP A 220 -20.74 17.30 6.92
N LEU A 221 -19.95 16.24 6.77
CA LEU A 221 -19.23 15.97 5.51
C LEU A 221 -20.20 15.56 4.39
N GLN A 222 -21.20 14.72 4.69
CA GLN A 222 -22.23 14.34 3.71
C GLN A 222 -23.10 15.52 3.31
N VAL A 223 -23.41 16.43 4.23
CA VAL A 223 -24.13 17.68 3.94
C VAL A 223 -23.29 18.55 3.00
N LYS A 224 -22.00 18.74 3.28
CA LYS A 224 -21.09 19.52 2.40
C LYS A 224 -20.91 18.89 1.02
N GLU A 225 -20.80 17.57 0.91
CA GLU A 225 -20.74 16.89 -0.39
C GLU A 225 -22.06 17.02 -1.18
N ARG A 226 -23.21 16.99 -0.51
CA ARG A 226 -24.53 17.22 -1.14
C ARG A 226 -24.66 18.66 -1.62
N GLU A 227 -24.31 19.64 -0.80
CA GLU A 227 -24.31 21.06 -1.16
C GLU A 227 -23.38 21.34 -2.36
N GLN A 228 -22.18 20.76 -2.40
CA GLN A 228 -21.29 20.87 -3.55
C GLN A 228 -21.86 20.21 -4.81
N SER A 229 -22.55 19.07 -4.66
CA SER A 229 -23.21 18.39 -5.78
C SER A 229 -24.41 19.17 -6.32
N GLU A 230 -25.13 19.89 -5.46
CA GLU A 230 -26.24 20.76 -5.83
C GLU A 230 -25.76 22.07 -6.45
N ALA A 231 -24.72 22.69 -5.91
CA ALA A 231 -24.04 23.83 -6.52
C ALA A 231 -23.50 23.48 -7.93
N ALA A 232 -22.93 22.29 -8.10
CA ALA A 232 -22.47 21.81 -9.40
C ALA A 232 -23.61 21.57 -10.41
N LYS A 233 -24.80 21.17 -9.94
CA LYS A 233 -25.99 21.02 -10.78
C LYS A 233 -26.55 22.38 -11.20
N TYR A 234 -26.59 23.35 -10.27
CA TYR A 234 -27.07 24.70 -10.54
C TYR A 234 -26.19 25.43 -11.57
N ILE A 235 -24.86 25.34 -11.42
CA ILE A 235 -23.91 25.89 -12.40
C ILE A 235 -24.10 25.24 -13.78
N LYS A 236 -24.39 23.94 -13.83
CA LYS A 236 -24.64 23.24 -15.10
C LYS A 236 -25.94 23.69 -15.76
N GLN A 237 -26.97 23.99 -14.98
CA GLN A 237 -28.26 24.47 -15.46
C GLN A 237 -28.18 25.92 -15.97
N GLU A 238 -27.47 26.81 -15.26
CA GLU A 238 -27.17 28.17 -15.75
C GLU A 238 -26.33 28.14 -17.04
N CYS A 239 -25.39 27.20 -17.16
CA CYS A 239 -24.60 27.00 -18.39
C CYS A 239 -25.44 26.43 -19.57
N GLU A 240 -26.55 25.76 -19.30
CA GLU A 240 -27.46 25.23 -20.32
C GLU A 240 -28.52 26.28 -20.74
N GLU A 241 -28.94 27.18 -19.82
CA GLU A 241 -29.83 28.32 -20.13
C GLU A 241 -29.11 29.47 -20.85
N ALA A 242 -27.81 29.68 -20.58
CA ALA A 242 -26.96 30.60 -21.34
C ALA A 242 -26.53 29.97 -22.67
N GLY A 243 -27.47 29.77 -23.59
CA GLY A 243 -27.23 29.14 -24.90
C GLY A 243 -26.11 29.81 -25.70
N ASN A 244 -24.88 29.29 -25.60
CA ASN A 244 -23.80 29.63 -26.51
C ASN A 244 -22.89 28.41 -26.79
N LEU A 245 -23.18 27.74 -27.91
CA LEU A 245 -22.34 26.73 -28.55
C LEU A 245 -21.10 27.39 -29.17
N ARG A 246 -20.09 27.69 -28.35
CA ARG A 246 -18.63 27.56 -28.64
C ARG A 246 -17.81 28.37 -27.63
N GLY A 247 -17.00 27.66 -26.85
CA GLY A 247 -15.89 28.26 -26.09
C GLY A 247 -15.83 27.86 -24.62
N CYS A 248 -15.68 26.57 -24.31
CA CYS A 248 -15.33 26.17 -22.95
C CYS A 248 -14.35 24.99 -22.97
N ARG A 249 -13.19 25.23 -23.58
CA ARG A 249 -12.00 24.41 -23.38
C ARG A 249 -10.97 25.34 -22.76
N GLN A 250 -10.54 25.02 -21.54
CA GLN A 250 -9.58 25.73 -20.68
C GLN A 250 -10.20 26.70 -19.67
N GLN A 251 -10.47 26.18 -18.47
CA GLN A 251 -9.82 26.64 -17.24
C GLN A 251 -10.24 25.71 -16.10
N LYS A 252 -9.55 24.57 -15.97
CA LYS A 252 -9.49 23.89 -14.67
C LYS A 252 -8.29 24.50 -13.95
N ARG A 253 -8.53 25.43 -13.02
CA ARG A 253 -7.46 25.84 -12.11
C ARG A 253 -7.10 24.65 -11.22
N PRO A 254 -5.82 24.24 -11.16
CA PRO A 254 -5.40 23.13 -10.30
C PRO A 254 -5.65 23.48 -8.82
N TRP A 255 -6.07 22.47 -8.04
CA TRP A 255 -6.44 22.54 -6.62
C TRP A 255 -5.37 23.15 -5.68
N SER A 256 -4.14 23.34 -6.17
CA SER A 256 -3.06 24.02 -5.46
C SER A 256 -3.21 25.55 -5.40
N GLU A 257 -3.81 26.19 -6.41
CA GLU A 257 -3.96 27.67 -6.45
C GLU A 257 -5.07 28.17 -5.50
N ILE A 258 -6.11 27.36 -5.28
CA ILE A 258 -7.23 27.71 -4.38
C ILE A 258 -6.79 27.73 -2.91
N LYS A 259 -5.84 26.85 -2.53
CA LYS A 259 -5.29 26.81 -1.17
C LYS A 259 -4.31 27.97 -0.88
N GLU A 260 -3.63 28.51 -1.89
CA GLU A 260 -2.78 29.69 -1.71
C GLU A 260 -3.61 30.98 -1.60
N GLU A 261 -4.69 31.13 -2.38
CA GLU A 261 -5.58 32.28 -2.27
C GLU A 261 -6.38 32.31 -0.95
N GLU A 262 -6.76 31.15 -0.38
CA GLU A 262 -7.37 31.08 0.95
C GLU A 262 -6.38 31.34 2.10
N LYS A 263 -5.08 31.07 1.89
CA LYS A 263 -4.04 31.37 2.88
C LYS A 263 -3.74 32.88 2.92
N ILE A 264 -3.72 33.54 1.77
CA ILE A 264 -3.52 35.01 1.67
C ILE A 264 -4.71 35.77 2.26
N LYS A 265 -5.96 35.33 2.00
CA LYS A 265 -7.16 35.98 2.58
C LYS A 265 -7.27 35.87 4.10
N LYS A 266 -6.65 34.86 4.72
CA LYS A 266 -6.63 34.71 6.19
C LYS A 266 -5.57 35.61 6.84
N GLU A 267 -4.47 35.91 6.16
CA GLU A 267 -3.42 36.79 6.68
C GLU A 267 -3.85 38.27 6.64
N ASP A 268 -4.59 38.71 5.60
CA ASP A 268 -5.11 40.08 5.50
C ASP A 268 -6.27 40.39 6.48
N SER A 269 -7.02 39.36 6.91
CA SER A 269 -8.14 39.53 7.86
C SER A 269 -7.71 39.77 9.32
N VAL A 270 -6.43 39.57 9.65
CA VAL A 270 -5.91 39.74 11.02
C VAL A 270 -5.40 41.17 11.26
N GLU A 271 -5.11 41.97 10.22
CA GLU A 271 -4.67 43.36 10.39
C GLU A 271 -5.82 44.39 10.50
N GLU A 272 -7.06 44.03 10.15
CA GLU A 272 -8.19 44.98 10.12
C GLU A 272 -9.09 44.96 11.36
N THR A 273 -8.56 44.46 12.50
CA THR A 273 -9.24 44.54 13.82
C THR A 273 -8.36 45.17 14.90
N SER A 274 -7.69 46.29 14.59
CA SER A 274 -6.99 47.09 15.62
C SER A 274 -7.31 48.60 15.60
N SER A 275 -8.21 49.10 14.76
CA SER A 275 -8.48 50.54 14.67
C SER A 275 -9.95 50.90 14.86
N ASN A 276 -10.45 50.77 16.09
CA ASN A 276 -11.61 51.56 16.53
C ASN A 276 -11.62 51.77 18.06
N LEU A 277 -10.69 52.60 18.54
CA LEU A 277 -10.80 53.29 19.83
C LEU A 277 -10.25 54.72 19.70
N ARG A 278 -11.13 55.67 19.40
CA ARG A 278 -10.97 57.10 19.71
C ARG A 278 -12.37 57.73 19.71
N THR A 279 -12.83 58.35 20.79
CA THR A 279 -12.42 59.73 21.09
C THR A 279 -12.69 60.08 22.56
N LYS A 280 -11.64 60.37 23.32
CA LYS A 280 -11.69 61.12 24.58
C LYS A 280 -11.96 62.59 24.27
N ARG A 281 -13.04 63.17 24.77
CA ARG A 281 -13.14 64.63 24.94
C ARG A 281 -12.40 65.01 26.23
N LYS A 282 -11.30 65.74 26.07
CA LYS A 282 -10.66 66.52 27.13
C LYS A 282 -11.56 67.70 27.47
N ARG A 283 -11.79 67.96 28.76
CA ARG A 283 -12.07 69.30 29.27
C ARG A 283 -11.05 69.54 30.38
N ILE A 284 -10.20 70.53 30.16
CA ILE A 284 -9.22 71.10 31.07
C ILE A 284 -9.93 72.30 31.73
N ASP A 285 -9.71 72.55 33.02
CA ASP A 285 -9.20 73.84 33.54
C ASP A 285 -9.34 73.93 35.07
N LEU A 286 -8.18 74.28 35.67
CA LEU A 286 -7.88 74.87 36.99
C LEU A 286 -8.12 74.04 38.26
#